data_AF-A0A0U2VXS8-F1
#
_entry.id   AF-A0A0U2VXS8-F1
#
_cell.length_a   1.000
_cell.length_b   1.000
_cell.length_c   1.000
_cell.angle_alpha   90.00
_cell.angle_beta   90.00
_cell.angle_gamma   90.00
#
_symmetry.space_group_name_H-M   'P 1'
#
loop_
_entity.id
_entity.type
_entity.pdbx_description
1 polymer ?
#
loop_
_entity_poly.entity_id
_entity_poly.type
_entity_poly.pdbx_seq_one_letter_code
_entity_poly.pdbx_strand_id
1 'polypeptide(L)'
;MKKMKNEPEEKKESTEVKKTSPRRKKTPEVKKTINHWKVAFIVLIGLIIGSVAFVFIRVTQVREPNYTPVPELVEKDGTPVIAIQSKKKQINALIDFYLSDFQKGSDITYKFYLENEAMLNGTFEVLGHPIQFYLYFDPYVMDNGNVQLKAKSLSIGTLGLPMKEILKFVQRDYKLPNWVEVNPDDSTILLRLDQFRMQNGLFIRAEKINLVDDDIRMNIYLPKDK
;
A
#
# COMPACT_ATOMS: atom_id res chain seq x y z
N MET A 1 111.27 1.42 101.10
CA MET A 1 110.74 2.05 102.33
C MET A 1 109.78 3.16 101.92
N LYS A 2 108.56 3.24 102.50
CA LYS A 2 107.42 4.14 102.13
C LYS A 2 106.91 3.97 100.68
N LYS A 3 105.73 3.35 100.42
CA LYS A 3 104.33 3.76 100.70
C LYS A 3 103.99 5.12 100.07
N MET A 4 103.26 5.15 98.95
CA MET A 4 101.80 4.95 98.75
C MET A 4 101.03 6.27 98.78
N LYS A 5 100.47 6.66 97.63
CA LYS A 5 99.24 7.47 97.49
C LYS A 5 98.74 7.28 96.05
N ASN A 6 97.93 6.25 95.83
CA ASN A 6 96.45 6.26 95.87
C ASN A 6 95.84 6.63 94.51
N GLU A 7 95.26 5.61 93.90
CA GLU A 7 94.17 5.60 92.93
C GLU A 7 92.95 6.40 93.43
N PRO A 8 92.00 6.77 92.55
CA PRO A 8 90.98 5.78 92.18
C PRO A 8 90.76 5.57 90.68
N GLU A 9 90.20 4.40 90.39
CA GLU A 9 89.62 3.96 89.12
C GLU A 9 88.42 4.85 88.71
N GLU A 10 88.13 4.99 87.41
CA GLU A 10 86.99 4.24 86.84
C GLU A 10 86.97 4.17 85.30
N LYS A 11 86.86 2.92 84.82
CA LYS A 11 86.17 2.36 83.64
C LYS A 11 86.20 3.04 82.25
N LYS A 12 86.52 2.18 81.28
CA LYS A 12 86.13 2.24 79.87
C LYS A 12 84.63 1.99 79.69
N GLU A 13 84.05 2.50 78.61
CA GLU A 13 83.47 1.74 77.47
C GLU A 13 82.32 2.52 76.76
N SER A 14 81.98 2.09 75.53
CA SER A 14 81.09 2.73 74.54
C SER A 14 79.62 2.90 75.01
N THR A 15 78.75 3.73 74.40
CA THR A 15 78.41 3.75 72.95
C THR A 15 77.49 4.95 72.57
N GLU A 16 77.54 5.33 71.29
CA GLU A 16 76.46 5.97 70.49
C GLU A 16 76.06 7.46 70.69
N VAL A 17 75.47 8.02 69.62
CA VAL A 17 74.90 9.39 69.39
C VAL A 17 75.84 10.39 68.64
N LYS A 18 75.48 11.06 67.52
CA LYS A 18 74.39 10.90 66.51
C LYS A 18 74.76 11.58 65.15
N LYS A 19 73.90 11.37 64.13
CA LYS A 19 73.88 11.80 62.71
C LYS A 19 74.11 13.29 62.36
N THR A 20 74.71 13.57 61.19
CA THR A 20 74.20 14.53 60.17
C THR A 20 74.60 14.08 58.74
N SER A 21 73.72 14.29 57.75
CA SER A 21 73.91 13.84 56.35
C SER A 21 74.25 15.01 55.40
N PRO A 22 74.92 14.73 54.25
CA PRO A 22 74.83 15.62 53.09
C PRO A 22 74.28 14.97 51.80
N ARG A 23 73.11 15.48 51.39
CA ARG A 23 72.80 15.96 50.02
C ARG A 23 73.02 15.02 48.81
N ARG A 24 71.98 14.24 48.48
CA ARG A 24 71.80 13.53 47.19
C ARG A 24 71.78 14.53 46.02
N LYS A 25 72.65 14.37 45.01
CA LYS A 25 72.60 15.16 43.76
C LYS A 25 71.31 14.82 43.00
N LYS A 26 70.51 15.83 42.62
CA LYS A 26 69.37 15.67 41.73
C LYS A 26 69.84 15.84 40.28
N THR A 27 69.55 14.85 39.43
CA THR A 27 69.62 15.00 37.97
C THR A 27 68.68 16.14 37.55
N PRO A 28 69.05 17.01 36.60
CA PRO A 28 68.10 17.97 36.05
C PRO A 28 67.06 17.23 35.22
N GLU A 29 65.86 17.03 35.77
CA GLU A 29 64.69 16.76 34.94
C GLU A 29 64.50 17.95 34.00
N VAL A 30 64.70 17.73 32.70
CA VAL A 30 64.27 18.67 31.68
C VAL A 30 62.75 18.73 31.75
N LYS A 31 62.22 19.72 32.48
CA LYS A 31 60.81 20.11 32.39
C LYS A 31 60.55 20.46 30.93
N LYS A 32 60.01 19.50 30.18
CA LYS A 32 59.50 19.68 28.83
C LYS A 32 58.34 20.65 28.94
N THR A 33 58.64 21.95 28.82
CA THR A 33 57.63 23.01 28.77
C THR A 33 56.74 22.70 27.58
N ILE A 34 55.54 22.20 27.87
CA ILE A 34 54.57 21.89 26.84
C ILE A 34 54.27 23.22 26.16
N ASN A 35 54.67 23.34 24.89
CA ASN A 35 54.43 24.55 24.14
C ASN A 35 52.92 24.60 23.86
N HIS A 36 52.19 25.30 24.71
CA HIS A 36 50.73 25.38 24.70
C HIS A 36 50.18 25.80 23.33
N TRP A 37 50.92 26.63 22.58
CA TRP A 37 50.59 27.02 21.22
C TRP A 37 50.71 25.85 20.22
N LYS A 38 51.78 25.03 20.31
CA LYS A 38 51.91 23.80 19.52
C LYS A 38 50.82 22.78 19.85
N VAL A 39 50.41 22.66 21.12
CA VAL A 39 49.30 21.78 21.51
C VAL A 39 47.97 22.30 20.99
N ALA A 40 47.68 23.60 21.12
CA ALA A 40 46.48 24.20 20.56
C ALA A 40 46.37 24.00 19.04
N PHE A 41 47.49 24.11 18.31
CA PHE A 41 47.54 23.85 16.87
C PHE A 41 47.25 22.38 16.53
N ILE A 42 47.80 21.42 17.29
CA ILE A 42 47.52 19.97 17.10
C ILE A 42 46.05 19.64 17.41
N VAL A 43 45.48 20.22 18.47
CA VAL A 43 44.06 20.05 18.83
C VAL A 43 43.15 20.63 17.74
N LEU A 44 43.48 21.81 17.20
CA LEU A 44 42.72 22.45 16.13
C LEU A 44 42.73 21.59 14.84
N ILE A 45 43.88 21.03 14.46
CA ILE A 45 43.97 20.09 13.33
C ILE A 45 43.12 18.84 13.58
N GLY A 46 43.19 18.26 14.79
CA GLY A 46 42.36 17.12 15.17
C GLY A 46 40.85 17.41 15.07
N LEU A 47 40.42 18.60 15.49
CA LEU A 47 39.03 19.06 15.36
C LEU A 47 38.61 19.15 13.88
N ILE A 48 39.41 19.81 13.03
CA ILE A 48 39.12 19.98 11.60
C ILE A 48 38.99 18.61 10.91
N ILE A 49 39.95 17.70 11.13
CA ILE A 49 39.92 16.36 10.55
C ILE A 49 38.70 15.57 11.06
N GLY A 50 38.40 15.66 12.36
CA GLY A 50 37.22 15.02 12.97
C GLY A 50 35.90 15.53 12.39
N SER A 51 35.76 16.83 12.20
CA SER A 51 34.57 17.44 11.57
C SER A 51 34.41 17.01 10.11
N VAL A 52 35.49 17.03 9.32
CA VAL A 52 35.46 16.58 7.91
C VAL A 52 35.11 15.09 7.82
N ALA A 53 35.72 14.24 8.64
CA ALA A 53 35.40 12.80 8.69
C ALA A 53 33.95 12.54 9.11
N PHE A 54 33.43 13.28 10.10
CA PHE A 54 32.04 13.18 10.53
C PHE A 54 31.07 13.54 9.40
N VAL A 55 31.28 14.67 8.71
CA VAL A 55 30.45 15.08 7.56
C VAL A 55 30.56 14.04 6.43
N PHE A 56 31.76 13.57 6.10
CA PHE A 56 31.98 12.58 5.06
C PHE A 56 31.24 11.27 5.34
N ILE A 57 31.36 10.73 6.56
CA ILE A 57 30.61 9.54 6.99
C ILE A 57 29.11 9.79 6.85
N ARG A 58 28.59 10.91 7.38
CA ARG A 58 27.15 11.22 7.37
C ARG A 58 26.58 11.45 5.97
N VAL A 59 27.37 11.92 5.01
CA VAL A 59 26.99 12.07 3.60
C VAL A 59 27.08 10.74 2.82
N THR A 60 28.05 9.88 3.15
CA THR A 60 28.26 8.59 2.47
C THR A 60 27.41 7.44 3.00
N GLN A 61 26.67 7.63 4.10
CA GLN A 61 25.65 6.67 4.53
C GLN A 61 24.47 6.66 3.55
N VAL A 62 24.44 5.67 2.66
CA VAL A 62 23.28 5.34 1.82
C VAL A 62 22.08 5.09 2.75
N ARG A 63 21.10 6.00 2.72
CA ARG A 63 19.96 6.03 3.64
C ARG A 63 18.88 5.00 3.32
N GLU A 64 18.86 4.51 2.09
CA GLU A 64 17.83 3.61 1.57
C GLU A 64 18.47 2.24 1.32
N PRO A 65 18.00 1.17 1.98
CA PRO A 65 18.38 -0.17 1.55
C PRO A 65 17.86 -0.36 0.12
N ASN A 66 18.68 -0.91 -0.78
CA ASN A 66 18.22 -1.27 -2.11
C ASN A 66 17.04 -2.24 -1.97
N TYR A 67 15.83 -1.75 -2.24
CA TYR A 67 14.62 -2.58 -2.24
C TYR A 67 14.75 -3.57 -3.39
N THR A 68 15.15 -4.80 -3.08
CA THR A 68 15.04 -5.91 -4.03
C THR A 68 13.57 -6.01 -4.42
N PRO A 69 13.20 -5.92 -5.71
CA PRO A 69 11.82 -6.14 -6.11
C PRO A 69 11.41 -7.53 -5.62
N VAL A 70 10.32 -7.59 -4.87
CA VAL A 70 9.71 -8.86 -4.46
C VAL A 70 9.43 -9.62 -5.76
N PRO A 71 9.84 -10.90 -5.89
CA PRO A 71 9.51 -11.68 -7.07
C PRO A 71 7.99 -11.62 -7.27
N GLU A 72 7.55 -11.24 -8.47
CA GLU A 72 6.13 -11.24 -8.79
C GLU A 72 5.59 -12.65 -8.50
N LEU A 73 4.74 -12.74 -7.48
CA LEU A 73 3.87 -13.90 -7.35
C LEU A 73 3.10 -13.95 -8.67
N VAL A 74 3.17 -15.08 -9.36
CA VAL A 74 2.47 -15.30 -10.63
C VAL A 74 0.98 -15.45 -10.32
N GLU A 75 0.36 -14.35 -9.89
CA GLU A 75 -1.08 -14.18 -9.88
C GLU A 75 -1.54 -14.38 -11.33
N LYS A 76 -2.36 -15.41 -11.55
CA LYS A 76 -2.77 -15.82 -12.90
C LYS A 76 -3.55 -14.75 -13.66
N ASP A 77 -3.87 -13.61 -13.04
CA ASP A 77 -4.87 -12.66 -13.49
C ASP A 77 -4.48 -11.18 -13.43
N GLY A 78 -3.19 -10.87 -13.27
CA GLY A 78 -2.68 -9.50 -13.29
C GLY A 78 -2.92 -8.76 -11.98
N THR A 79 -2.15 -7.71 -11.75
CA THR A 79 -2.13 -7.01 -10.45
C THR A 79 -3.28 -6.00 -10.33
N PRO A 80 -4.10 -6.06 -9.26
CA PRO A 80 -5.07 -5.01 -8.97
C PRO A 80 -4.33 -3.73 -8.57
N VAL A 81 -4.59 -2.63 -9.28
CA VAL A 81 -3.96 -1.32 -9.04
C VAL A 81 -4.83 -0.37 -8.23
N ILE A 82 -6.15 -0.54 -8.27
CA ILE A 82 -7.10 0.31 -7.53
C ILE A 82 -8.24 -0.58 -7.02
N ALA A 83 -8.47 -0.56 -5.71
CA ALA A 83 -9.69 -1.09 -5.11
C ALA A 83 -10.69 0.04 -4.89
N ILE A 84 -11.93 -0.14 -5.37
CA ILE A 84 -13.01 0.83 -5.31
C ILE A 84 -14.14 0.26 -4.45
N GLN A 85 -14.48 0.97 -3.37
CA GLN A 85 -15.73 0.75 -2.64
C GLN A 85 -16.70 1.89 -2.97
N SER A 86 -17.94 1.54 -3.32
CA SER A 86 -18.94 2.45 -3.85
C SER A 86 -20.35 2.08 -3.39
N LYS A 87 -21.24 3.07 -3.40
CA LYS A 87 -22.66 2.95 -3.08
C LYS A 87 -23.52 2.82 -4.33
N LYS A 88 -24.75 2.31 -4.20
CA LYS A 88 -25.73 2.19 -5.29
C LYS A 88 -25.93 3.50 -6.04
N LYS A 89 -26.09 4.62 -5.32
CA LYS A 89 -26.27 5.95 -5.94
C LYS A 89 -25.11 6.35 -6.87
N GLN A 90 -23.88 6.00 -6.51
CA GLN A 90 -22.69 6.31 -7.32
C GLN A 90 -22.61 5.37 -8.54
N ILE A 91 -22.95 4.09 -8.36
CA ILE A 91 -23.01 3.11 -9.46
C ILE A 91 -24.15 3.43 -10.44
N ASN A 92 -25.33 3.85 -9.96
CA ASN A 92 -26.45 4.26 -10.81
C ASN A 92 -26.07 5.48 -11.67
N ALA A 93 -25.38 6.48 -11.11
CA ALA A 93 -24.88 7.61 -11.89
C ALA A 93 -23.85 7.20 -12.96
N LEU A 94 -23.00 6.19 -12.67
CA LEU A 94 -22.07 5.62 -13.63
C LEU A 94 -22.78 4.85 -14.75
N ILE A 95 -23.80 4.06 -14.39
CA ILE A 95 -24.65 3.32 -15.34
C ILE A 95 -25.36 4.31 -16.27
N ASP A 96 -26.07 5.30 -15.72
CA ASP A 96 -26.82 6.30 -16.49
C ASP A 96 -25.93 7.01 -17.52
N PHE A 97 -24.69 7.35 -17.13
CA PHE A 97 -23.70 7.96 -18.01
C PHE A 97 -23.37 7.06 -19.21
N TYR A 98 -22.96 5.80 -18.98
CA TYR A 98 -22.61 4.87 -20.06
C TYR A 98 -23.82 4.45 -20.91
N LEU A 99 -24.99 4.28 -20.30
CA LEU A 99 -26.21 3.86 -21.00
C LEU A 99 -26.73 4.92 -21.98
N SER A 100 -26.41 6.20 -21.73
CA SER A 100 -26.76 7.31 -22.62
C SER A 100 -26.05 7.25 -23.98
N ASP A 101 -24.86 6.65 -24.06
CA ASP A 101 -24.12 6.46 -25.31
C ASP A 101 -24.66 5.26 -26.10
N PHE A 102 -24.95 4.14 -25.44
CA PHE A 102 -25.46 2.92 -26.09
C PHE A 102 -26.87 3.08 -26.68
N GLN A 103 -27.67 4.04 -26.20
CA GLN A 103 -29.03 4.30 -26.68
C GLN A 103 -29.11 5.24 -27.89
N LYS A 104 -27.99 5.83 -28.34
CA LYS A 104 -27.98 6.74 -29.50
C LYS A 104 -28.29 5.98 -30.79
N GLY A 105 -29.49 6.20 -31.33
CA GLY A 105 -29.99 5.51 -32.52
C GLY A 105 -30.71 4.18 -32.24
N SER A 106 -31.15 3.96 -31.00
CA SER A 106 -32.11 2.92 -30.62
C SER A 106 -33.54 3.47 -30.68
N ASP A 107 -34.49 2.68 -31.18
CA ASP A 107 -35.93 3.02 -31.15
C ASP A 107 -36.54 2.92 -29.74
N ILE A 108 -35.79 2.37 -28.78
CA ILE A 108 -36.24 2.17 -27.39
C ILE A 108 -35.34 2.93 -26.43
N THR A 109 -35.99 3.73 -25.58
CA THR A 109 -35.39 4.38 -24.40
C THR A 109 -35.65 3.51 -23.17
N TYR A 110 -34.59 3.22 -22.41
CA TYR A 110 -34.61 2.41 -21.21
C TYR A 110 -33.65 2.95 -20.14
N LYS A 111 -33.92 2.58 -18.89
CA LYS A 111 -33.07 2.88 -17.73
C LYS A 111 -32.72 1.59 -17.01
N PHE A 112 -31.46 1.47 -16.60
CA PHE A 112 -31.01 0.39 -15.73
C PHE A 112 -30.48 1.02 -14.43
N TYR A 113 -30.92 0.54 -13.28
CA TYR A 113 -30.53 1.08 -11.98
C TYR A 113 -30.64 0.05 -10.87
N LEU A 114 -29.89 0.26 -9.79
CA LEU A 114 -29.79 -0.64 -8.64
C LEU A 114 -30.54 -0.04 -7.45
N GLU A 115 -31.53 -0.77 -6.94
CA GLU A 115 -32.24 -0.44 -5.68
C GLU A 115 -32.02 -1.57 -4.65
N ASN A 116 -33.05 -2.31 -4.24
CA ASN A 116 -32.86 -3.55 -3.47
C ASN A 116 -32.58 -4.76 -4.39
N GLU A 117 -32.89 -4.61 -5.66
CA GLU A 117 -32.59 -5.52 -6.77
C GLU A 117 -32.15 -4.68 -7.98
N ALA A 118 -31.60 -5.32 -9.02
CA ALA A 118 -31.24 -4.62 -10.24
C ALA A 118 -32.48 -4.52 -11.15
N MET A 119 -32.80 -3.31 -11.61
CA MET A 119 -34.03 -3.02 -12.34
C MET A 119 -33.72 -2.42 -13.71
N LEU A 120 -34.34 -2.99 -14.75
CA LEU A 120 -34.43 -2.40 -16.09
C LEU A 120 -35.87 -1.96 -16.32
N ASN A 121 -36.10 -0.72 -16.72
CA ASN A 121 -37.42 -0.28 -17.18
C ASN A 121 -37.33 0.50 -18.48
N GLY A 122 -38.43 0.53 -19.23
CA GLY A 122 -38.48 1.20 -20.52
C GLY A 122 -39.87 1.16 -21.13
N THR A 123 -40.00 1.80 -22.28
CA THR A 123 -41.26 1.88 -23.03
C THR A 123 -40.99 1.43 -24.46
N PHE A 124 -41.90 0.64 -25.03
CA PHE A 124 -41.83 0.19 -26.42
C PHE A 124 -43.24 0.21 -27.03
N GLU A 125 -43.35 0.32 -28.35
CA GLU A 125 -44.64 0.38 -29.02
C GLU A 125 -45.13 -0.99 -29.49
N VAL A 126 -46.40 -1.29 -29.21
CA VAL A 126 -47.11 -2.47 -29.71
C VAL A 126 -48.42 -1.99 -30.33
N LEU A 127 -48.61 -2.26 -31.62
CA LEU A 127 -49.82 -1.86 -32.38
C LEU A 127 -50.12 -0.34 -32.27
N GLY A 128 -49.09 0.50 -32.18
CA GLY A 128 -49.23 1.96 -32.00
C GLY A 128 -49.57 2.43 -30.59
N HIS A 129 -49.50 1.54 -29.58
CA HIS A 129 -49.68 1.88 -28.18
C HIS A 129 -48.37 1.71 -27.39
N PRO A 130 -47.97 2.70 -26.57
CA PRO A 130 -46.77 2.60 -25.72
C PRO A 130 -47.04 1.68 -24.52
N ILE A 131 -46.23 0.64 -24.39
CA ILE A 131 -46.27 -0.33 -23.29
C ILE A 131 -45.05 -0.13 -22.39
N GLN A 132 -45.30 0.18 -21.11
CA GLN A 132 -44.27 0.26 -20.09
C GLN A 132 -43.93 -1.15 -19.58
N PHE A 133 -42.65 -1.45 -19.41
CA PHE A 133 -42.18 -2.68 -18.76
C PHE A 133 -41.21 -2.41 -17.61
N TYR A 134 -41.11 -3.39 -16.71
CA TYR A 134 -40.12 -3.48 -15.64
C TYR A 134 -39.57 -4.91 -15.56
N LEU A 135 -38.28 -5.08 -15.77
CA LEU A 135 -37.57 -6.35 -15.69
C LEU A 135 -36.62 -6.32 -14.48
N TYR A 136 -36.81 -7.28 -13.58
CA TYR A 136 -36.09 -7.39 -12.32
C TYR A 136 -35.01 -8.46 -12.42
N PHE A 137 -33.83 -8.18 -11.87
CA PHE A 137 -32.69 -9.09 -11.86
C PHE A 137 -32.09 -9.20 -10.46
N ASP A 138 -31.70 -10.41 -10.08
CA ASP A 138 -30.83 -10.66 -8.95
C ASP A 138 -29.36 -10.70 -9.46
N PRO A 139 -28.48 -9.75 -9.07
CA PRO A 139 -27.09 -9.73 -9.50
C PRO A 139 -26.22 -10.68 -8.66
N TYR A 140 -25.29 -11.36 -9.32
CA TYR A 140 -24.33 -12.28 -8.70
C TYR A 140 -22.91 -12.01 -9.24
N VAL A 141 -21.94 -11.91 -8.35
CA VAL A 141 -20.51 -11.81 -8.71
C VAL A 141 -19.93 -13.21 -8.83
N MET A 142 -19.34 -13.50 -9.98
CA MET A 142 -18.68 -14.79 -10.28
C MET A 142 -17.22 -14.79 -9.79
N ASP A 143 -16.65 -15.98 -9.58
CA ASP A 143 -15.26 -16.16 -9.10
C ASP A 143 -14.19 -15.49 -9.98
N ASN A 144 -14.47 -15.31 -11.28
CA ASN A 144 -13.58 -14.61 -12.22
C ASN A 144 -13.75 -13.07 -12.20
N GLY A 145 -14.66 -12.54 -11.37
CA GLY A 145 -14.95 -11.13 -11.25
C GLY A 145 -15.95 -10.56 -12.27
N ASN A 146 -16.56 -11.41 -13.10
CA ASN A 146 -17.69 -11.02 -13.95
C ASN A 146 -18.99 -10.99 -13.16
N VAL A 147 -20.01 -10.33 -13.71
CA VAL A 147 -21.33 -10.18 -13.06
C VAL A 147 -22.38 -10.90 -13.88
N GLN A 148 -23.05 -11.86 -13.27
CA GLN A 148 -24.25 -12.49 -13.84
C GLN A 148 -25.49 -11.80 -13.28
N LEU A 149 -26.40 -11.40 -14.17
CA LEU A 149 -27.74 -10.91 -13.83
C LEU A 149 -28.73 -12.04 -14.09
N LYS A 150 -29.32 -12.60 -13.05
CA LYS A 150 -30.38 -13.60 -13.20
C LYS A 150 -31.74 -12.91 -13.28
N ALA A 151 -32.43 -13.08 -14.40
CA ALA A 151 -33.73 -12.47 -14.61
C ALA A 151 -34.81 -13.17 -13.77
N LYS A 152 -35.53 -12.39 -12.97
CA LYS A 152 -36.41 -12.84 -11.88
C LYS A 152 -37.89 -12.73 -12.26
N SER A 153 -38.29 -11.58 -12.79
CA SER A 153 -39.67 -11.30 -13.20
C SER A 153 -39.72 -10.17 -14.23
N LEU A 154 -40.70 -10.24 -15.14
CA LEU A 154 -41.08 -9.14 -16.01
C LEU A 154 -42.48 -8.68 -15.62
N SER A 155 -42.65 -7.39 -15.37
CA SER A 155 -43.95 -6.73 -15.24
C SER A 155 -44.26 -5.99 -16.54
N ILE A 156 -45.34 -6.41 -17.21
CA ILE A 156 -45.76 -5.91 -18.53
C ILE A 156 -47.30 -6.02 -18.64
N GLY A 157 -48.00 -5.08 -18.01
CA GLY A 157 -49.46 -5.11 -17.90
C GLY A 157 -49.95 -6.42 -17.28
N THR A 158 -50.82 -7.15 -17.98
CA THR A 158 -51.36 -8.46 -17.57
C THR A 158 -50.73 -9.65 -18.32
N LEU A 159 -49.73 -9.43 -19.18
CA LEU A 159 -49.23 -10.45 -20.10
C LEU A 159 -48.10 -11.27 -19.46
N GLY A 160 -48.39 -12.50 -19.04
CA GLY A 160 -47.38 -13.42 -18.51
C GLY A 160 -46.60 -14.13 -19.62
N LEU A 161 -45.44 -13.60 -20.00
CA LEU A 161 -44.50 -14.26 -20.93
C LEU A 161 -43.35 -14.98 -20.19
N PRO A 162 -42.93 -16.18 -20.62
CA PRO A 162 -41.77 -16.85 -20.04
C PRO A 162 -40.46 -16.08 -20.27
N MET A 163 -39.62 -15.99 -19.24
CA MET A 163 -38.37 -15.23 -19.26
C MET A 163 -37.42 -15.61 -20.41
N LYS A 164 -37.39 -16.91 -20.74
CA LYS A 164 -36.65 -17.46 -21.88
C LYS A 164 -37.02 -16.84 -23.23
N GLU A 165 -38.31 -16.59 -23.49
CA GLU A 165 -38.72 -15.98 -24.77
C GLU A 165 -38.40 -14.48 -24.83
N ILE A 166 -38.46 -13.81 -23.67
CA ILE A 166 -38.05 -12.40 -23.52
C ILE A 166 -36.54 -12.27 -23.80
N LEU A 167 -35.69 -13.13 -23.22
CA LEU A 167 -34.25 -13.07 -23.45
C LEU A 167 -33.84 -13.48 -24.87
N LYS A 168 -34.55 -14.42 -25.52
CA LYS A 168 -34.36 -14.71 -26.96
C LYS A 168 -34.65 -13.49 -27.84
N PHE A 169 -35.72 -12.75 -27.53
CA PHE A 169 -36.05 -11.49 -28.23
C PHE A 169 -34.94 -10.46 -28.03
N VAL A 170 -34.47 -10.25 -26.78
CA VAL A 170 -33.34 -9.36 -26.47
C VAL A 170 -32.07 -9.76 -27.23
N GLN A 171 -31.75 -11.05 -27.28
CA GLN A 171 -30.55 -11.58 -27.96
C GLN A 171 -30.59 -11.40 -29.49
N ARG A 172 -31.78 -11.48 -30.11
CA ARG A 172 -31.93 -11.41 -31.58
C ARG A 172 -32.06 -9.98 -32.09
N ASP A 173 -32.87 -9.17 -31.42
CA ASP A 173 -33.40 -7.93 -32.00
C ASP A 173 -32.66 -6.67 -31.51
N TYR A 174 -31.68 -6.80 -30.60
CA TYR A 174 -30.85 -5.70 -30.09
C TYR A 174 -29.36 -5.91 -30.33
N LYS A 175 -28.66 -4.81 -30.66
CA LYS A 175 -27.21 -4.78 -30.81
C LYS A 175 -26.53 -4.65 -29.45
N LEU A 176 -26.37 -5.77 -28.76
CA LEU A 176 -25.61 -5.84 -27.51
C LEU A 176 -24.11 -5.69 -27.78
N PRO A 177 -23.35 -4.98 -26.92
CA PRO A 177 -21.91 -4.90 -27.06
C PRO A 177 -21.27 -6.25 -26.67
N ASN A 178 -20.09 -6.56 -27.23
CA ASN A 178 -19.43 -7.87 -27.09
C ASN A 178 -19.22 -8.34 -25.63
N TRP A 179 -19.19 -7.42 -24.67
CA TRP A 179 -19.05 -7.72 -23.25
C TRP A 179 -20.37 -8.08 -22.53
N VAL A 180 -21.49 -8.16 -23.26
CA VAL A 180 -22.81 -8.58 -22.74
C VAL A 180 -23.27 -9.83 -23.48
N GLU A 181 -23.22 -10.97 -22.79
CA GLU A 181 -23.69 -12.26 -23.31
C GLU A 181 -25.08 -12.57 -22.73
N VAL A 182 -26.06 -12.96 -23.56
CA VAL A 182 -27.40 -13.36 -23.10
C VAL A 182 -27.56 -14.86 -23.21
N ASN A 183 -28.00 -15.51 -22.14
CA ASN A 183 -28.33 -16.93 -22.07
C ASN A 183 -29.83 -17.09 -21.74
N PRO A 184 -30.69 -17.28 -22.77
CA PRO A 184 -32.12 -17.43 -22.57
C PRO A 184 -32.53 -18.74 -21.87
N ASP A 185 -31.72 -19.80 -21.98
CA ASP A 185 -32.04 -21.10 -21.40
C ASP A 185 -31.97 -21.07 -19.87
N ASP A 186 -30.92 -20.44 -19.32
CA ASP A 186 -30.74 -20.27 -17.87
C ASP A 186 -31.45 -19.02 -17.31
N SER A 187 -32.09 -18.22 -18.19
CA SER A 187 -32.67 -16.90 -17.84
C SER A 187 -31.63 -15.93 -17.24
N THR A 188 -30.42 -15.88 -17.81
CA THR A 188 -29.32 -15.04 -17.32
C THR A 188 -28.73 -14.12 -18.39
N ILE A 189 -28.15 -13.01 -17.95
CA ILE A 189 -27.31 -12.12 -18.75
C ILE A 189 -25.94 -12.04 -18.06
N LEU A 190 -24.86 -12.29 -18.79
CA LEU A 190 -23.49 -12.24 -18.27
C LEU A 190 -22.81 -10.96 -18.74
N LEU A 191 -22.38 -10.15 -17.78
CA LEU A 191 -21.56 -8.96 -17.99
C LEU A 191 -20.08 -9.34 -17.84
N ARG A 192 -19.39 -9.41 -18.99
CA ARG A 192 -17.95 -9.68 -19.14
C ARG A 192 -17.12 -8.45 -18.79
N LEU A 193 -17.01 -8.15 -17.50
CA LEU A 193 -16.17 -7.04 -17.02
C LEU A 193 -14.68 -7.23 -17.40
N ASP A 194 -14.24 -8.49 -17.58
CA ASP A 194 -12.93 -8.86 -18.14
C ASP A 194 -12.73 -8.44 -19.61
N GLN A 195 -13.82 -8.37 -20.38
CA GLN A 195 -13.82 -7.91 -21.77
C GLN A 195 -14.18 -6.43 -21.93
N PHE A 196 -14.80 -5.83 -20.92
CA PHE A 196 -15.03 -4.39 -20.87
C PHE A 196 -13.69 -3.64 -20.72
N ARG A 197 -13.26 -2.96 -21.79
CA ARG A 197 -12.04 -2.18 -21.81
C ARG A 197 -12.33 -0.69 -21.64
N MET A 198 -11.70 -0.09 -20.64
CA MET A 198 -11.56 1.36 -20.56
C MET A 198 -10.69 1.87 -21.72
N GLN A 199 -10.80 3.17 -22.05
CA GLN A 199 -10.04 3.79 -23.14
C GLN A 199 -8.50 3.66 -23.00
N ASN A 200 -8.01 3.44 -21.78
CA ASN A 200 -6.60 3.23 -21.43
C ASN A 200 -6.21 1.74 -21.28
N GLY A 201 -7.02 0.81 -21.78
CA GLY A 201 -6.74 -0.63 -21.79
C GLY A 201 -6.99 -1.38 -20.47
N LEU A 202 -7.23 -0.65 -19.37
CA LEU A 202 -7.59 -1.22 -18.07
C LEU A 202 -8.90 -2.01 -18.15
N PHE A 203 -9.01 -3.05 -17.32
CA PHE A 203 -10.23 -3.85 -17.15
C PHE A 203 -10.69 -3.84 -15.68
N ILE A 204 -11.97 -4.16 -15.47
CA ILE A 204 -12.62 -4.15 -14.16
C ILE A 204 -12.92 -5.59 -13.76
N ARG A 205 -12.87 -5.88 -12.45
CA ARG A 205 -13.53 -7.05 -11.87
C ARG A 205 -14.40 -6.61 -10.71
N ALA A 206 -15.61 -7.15 -10.61
CA ALA A 206 -16.42 -7.03 -9.41
C ALA A 206 -15.86 -7.98 -8.33
N GLU A 207 -15.83 -7.52 -7.09
CA GLU A 207 -15.46 -8.33 -5.92
C GLU A 207 -16.70 -8.64 -5.07
N LYS A 208 -17.60 -7.66 -4.93
CA LYS A 208 -18.82 -7.79 -4.13
C LYS A 208 -19.92 -6.87 -4.67
N ILE A 209 -21.14 -7.37 -4.76
CA ILE A 209 -22.35 -6.55 -4.96
C ILE A 209 -23.31 -6.92 -3.85
N ASN A 210 -23.51 -6.03 -2.87
CA ASN A 210 -24.57 -6.15 -1.89
C ASN A 210 -25.47 -4.92 -1.96
N LEU A 211 -26.65 -5.11 -2.55
CA LEU A 211 -27.63 -4.04 -2.76
C LEU A 211 -28.39 -3.66 -1.48
N VAL A 212 -28.53 -4.56 -0.52
CA VAL A 212 -29.22 -4.29 0.75
C VAL A 212 -28.36 -3.38 1.63
N ASP A 213 -27.06 -3.71 1.77
CA ASP A 213 -26.12 -2.99 2.63
C ASP A 213 -25.45 -1.78 1.94
N ASP A 214 -25.80 -1.48 0.69
CA ASP A 214 -25.23 -0.37 -0.10
C ASP A 214 -23.69 -0.47 -0.27
N ASP A 215 -23.17 -1.70 -0.37
CA ASP A 215 -21.73 -2.05 -0.44
C ASP A 215 -21.41 -2.76 -1.76
N ILE A 216 -20.90 -1.99 -2.74
CA ILE A 216 -20.46 -2.47 -4.04
C ILE A 216 -18.94 -2.28 -4.14
N ARG A 217 -18.21 -3.34 -4.45
CA ARG A 217 -16.74 -3.36 -4.51
C ARG A 217 -16.26 -3.88 -5.85
N MET A 218 -15.31 -3.16 -6.43
CA MET A 218 -14.73 -3.45 -7.74
C MET A 218 -13.23 -3.14 -7.71
N ASN A 219 -12.44 -3.95 -8.40
CA ASN A 219 -11.00 -3.78 -8.53
C ASN A 219 -10.65 -3.49 -10.00
N ILE A 220 -9.76 -2.52 -10.23
CA ILE A 220 -9.23 -2.17 -11.55
C ILE A 220 -7.85 -2.80 -11.69
N TYR A 221 -7.60 -3.40 -12.85
CA TYR A 221 -6.39 -4.15 -13.16
C TYR A 221 -5.67 -3.58 -14.38
N LEU A 222 -4.34 -3.70 -14.38
CA LEU A 222 -3.53 -3.41 -15.56
C LEU A 222 -3.74 -4.49 -16.64
N PRO A 223 -3.78 -4.12 -17.93
CA PRO A 223 -3.65 -5.11 -19.00
C PRO A 223 -2.29 -5.83 -18.87
N LYS A 224 -2.25 -7.11 -19.26
CA LYS A 224 -1.01 -7.91 -19.23
C LYS A 224 0.02 -7.43 -20.26
N ASP A 225 -0.44 -6.74 -21.30
CA ASP A 225 0.35 -6.20 -22.40
C ASP A 225 0.05 -4.69 -22.58
N LYS A 226 1.01 -3.92 -23.12
CA LYS A 226 0.90 -2.48 -23.41
C LYS A 226 0.42 -2.21 -24.83
#